data_AF-A0A7C0XZ73-F1
#
_entry.id   AF-A0A7C0XZ73-F1
#
_cell.length_a   1.000
_cell.length_b   1.000
_cell.length_c   1.000
_cell.angle_alpha   90.00
_cell.angle_beta   90.00
_cell.angle_gamma   90.00
#
_symmetry.space_group_name_H-M   'P 1'
#
loop_
_entity.id
_entity.type
_entity.pdbx_description
1 polymer ?
#
loop_
_entity_poly.entity_id
_entity_poly.type
_entity_poly.pdbx_seq_one_letter_code
_entity_poly.pdbx_strand_id
1 'polypeptide(L)'
;MKRKRRTLTVFNLDFNKILRDGLENLALLINDILSEEVDKVFKGIKLLEVEPAVSIDIDDALNIVLDIEVRSPTPISPEVELKIDEVMTKTFRRVENELLTKFIKE
;
A
#
# COMPACT_ATOMS: atom_id res chain seq x y z
N MET A 1 -10.61 16.11 -7.08
CA MET A 1 -10.31 14.69 -6.82
C MET A 1 -9.02 14.33 -7.54
N LYS A 2 -8.10 13.64 -6.87
CA LYS A 2 -6.89 13.08 -7.47
C LYS A 2 -6.76 11.64 -6.99
N ARG A 3 -6.43 10.73 -7.90
CA ARG A 3 -6.20 9.32 -7.59
C ARG A 3 -4.81 8.94 -8.06
N LYS A 4 -4.12 8.15 -7.24
CA LYS A 4 -2.82 7.59 -7.60
C LYS A 4 -2.84 6.10 -7.32
N ARG A 5 -2.28 5.33 -8.25
CA ARG A 5 -2.19 3.89 -8.16
C ARG A 5 -0.79 3.44 -8.50
N ARG A 6 -0.26 2.50 -7.72
CA ARG A 6 1.01 1.81 -8.03
C ARG A 6 0.90 0.33 -7.70
N THR A 7 1.76 -0.44 -8.37
CA THR A 7 1.88 -1.89 -8.17
C THR A 7 3.29 -2.21 -7.69
N LEU A 8 3.38 -3.04 -6.65
CA LEU A 8 4.58 -3.73 -6.22
C LEU A 8 4.43 -5.20 -6.62
N THR A 9 5.38 -5.69 -7.41
CA THR A 9 5.45 -7.10 -7.79
C THR A 9 6.61 -7.73 -7.03
N VAL A 10 6.31 -8.76 -6.24
CA VAL A 10 7.30 -9.47 -5.43
C VAL A 10 7.47 -10.89 -5.96
N PHE A 11 8.72 -11.28 -6.17
CA PHE A 11 9.11 -12.60 -6.68
C PHE A 11 9.76 -13.45 -5.57
N ASN A 12 9.95 -14.74 -5.85
CA ASN A 12 10.65 -15.69 -4.96
C ASN A 12 10.03 -15.85 -3.57
N LEU A 13 8.71 -15.65 -3.46
CA LEU A 13 7.97 -15.94 -2.24
C LEU A 13 7.45 -17.37 -2.21
N ASP A 14 7.30 -17.92 -1.01
CA ASP A 14 6.67 -19.19 -0.73
C ASP A 14 5.15 -19.02 -0.74
N PHE A 15 4.58 -19.14 -1.94
CA PHE A 15 3.13 -19.04 -2.14
C PHE A 15 2.34 -20.07 -1.32
N ASN A 16 2.92 -21.22 -0.98
CA ASN A 16 2.22 -22.20 -0.14
C ASN A 16 2.04 -21.68 1.29
N LYS A 17 3.04 -20.97 1.83
CA LYS A 17 2.90 -20.27 3.12
C LYS A 17 1.89 -19.15 3.04
N ILE A 18 1.93 -18.33 1.99
CA ILE A 18 0.98 -17.22 1.80
C ILE A 18 -0.47 -17.72 1.72
N LEU A 19 -0.72 -18.77 0.95
CA LEU A 19 -2.06 -19.36 0.81
C LEU A 19 -2.54 -20.01 2.13
N ARG A 20 -1.63 -20.58 2.94
CA ARG A 20 -1.96 -21.13 4.26
C ARG A 20 -2.27 -20.05 5.30
N ASP A 21 -1.46 -18.99 5.35
CA ASP A 21 -1.68 -17.85 6.23
C ASP A 21 -2.91 -17.04 5.81
N GLY A 22 -3.32 -17.17 4.54
CA GLY A 22 -4.53 -16.57 3.99
C GLY A 22 -4.27 -15.23 3.33
N LEU A 23 -4.73 -15.08 2.10
CA LEU A 23 -4.66 -13.83 1.33
C LEU A 23 -5.32 -12.66 2.05
N GLU A 24 -6.40 -12.92 2.80
CA GLU A 24 -7.10 -11.91 3.59
C GLU A 24 -6.21 -11.36 4.70
N ASN A 25 -5.45 -12.20 5.40
CA ASN A 25 -4.53 -11.76 6.46
C ASN A 25 -3.40 -10.91 5.88
N LEU A 26 -2.91 -11.27 4.69
CA LEU A 26 -1.93 -10.45 3.98
C LEU A 26 -2.52 -9.10 3.55
N ALA A 27 -3.74 -9.09 3.04
CA ALA A 27 -4.46 -7.85 2.69
C ALA A 27 -4.66 -6.95 3.90
N LEU A 28 -5.05 -7.51 5.05
CA LEU A 28 -5.17 -6.78 6.31
C LEU A 28 -3.84 -6.19 6.74
N LEU A 29 -2.75 -6.98 6.75
CA LEU A 29 -1.42 -6.49 7.09
C LEU A 29 -0.99 -5.31 6.22
N ILE A 30 -1.16 -5.44 4.90
CA ILE A 30 -0.76 -4.38 3.95
C ILE A 30 -1.65 -3.14 4.12
N ASN A 31 -2.95 -3.33 4.36
CA ASN A 31 -3.88 -2.24 4.60
C ASN A 31 -3.57 -1.50 5.91
N ASP A 32 -3.19 -2.21 6.96
CA ASP A 32 -2.77 -1.62 8.23
C ASP A 32 -1.51 -0.76 8.03
N ILE A 33 -0.51 -1.27 7.30
CA ILE A 33 0.71 -0.51 6.97
C ILE A 33 0.36 0.74 6.15
N LEU A 34 -0.47 0.60 5.11
CA LEU A 34 -0.87 1.72 4.25
C LEU A 34 -1.63 2.78 5.07
N SER A 35 -2.58 2.36 5.88
CA SER A 35 -3.38 3.24 6.73
C SER A 35 -2.50 3.98 7.75
N GLU A 36 -1.54 3.29 8.35
CA GLU A 36 -0.57 3.89 9.27
C GLU A 36 0.28 4.96 8.58
N GLU A 37 0.79 4.70 7.37
CA GLU A 37 1.59 5.67 6.61
C GLU A 37 0.74 6.86 6.12
N VAL A 38 -0.51 6.63 5.68
CA VAL A 38 -1.46 7.69 5.34
C VAL A 38 -1.71 8.58 6.55
N ASP A 39 -2.03 7.99 7.70
CA ASP A 39 -2.27 8.74 8.94
C ASP A 39 -1.04 9.55 9.33
N LYS A 40 0.17 8.99 9.31
CA LYS A 40 1.39 9.75 9.67
C LYS A 40 1.58 11.01 8.83
N VAL A 41 1.24 10.97 7.55
CA VAL A 41 1.53 12.04 6.58
C VAL A 41 0.38 13.04 6.47
N PHE A 42 -0.86 12.57 6.52
CA PHE A 42 -2.05 13.39 6.25
C PHE A 42 -2.81 13.80 7.51
N LYS A 43 -2.51 13.19 8.67
CA LYS A 43 -3.14 13.57 9.95
C LYS A 43 -2.83 15.03 10.28
N GLY A 44 -3.88 15.85 10.26
CA GLY A 44 -3.80 17.29 10.53
C GLY A 44 -3.94 18.18 9.29
N ILE A 45 -3.94 17.63 8.08
CA ILE A 45 -4.27 18.40 6.88
C ILE A 45 -5.79 18.53 6.78
N LYS A 46 -6.30 19.68 7.22
CA LYS A 46 -7.74 19.98 7.22
C LYS A 46 -8.29 19.95 5.79
N LEU A 47 -9.52 19.44 5.64
CA LEU A 47 -10.32 19.42 4.40
C LEU A 47 -9.82 18.45 3.31
N LEU A 48 -8.85 17.58 3.61
CA LEU A 48 -8.50 16.45 2.74
C LEU A 48 -9.18 15.18 3.26
N GLU A 49 -9.91 14.51 2.38
CA GLU A 49 -10.35 13.13 2.60
C GLU A 49 -9.40 12.22 1.81
N VAL A 50 -8.79 11.25 2.50
CA VAL A 50 -7.86 10.30 1.90
C VAL A 50 -8.45 8.91 2.06
N GLU A 51 -8.72 8.24 0.93
CA GLU A 51 -9.25 6.89 0.87
C GLU A 51 -8.16 5.95 0.32
N PRO A 52 -7.45 5.22 1.20
CA PRO A 52 -6.54 4.17 0.80
C PRO A 52 -7.29 2.88 0.43
N ALA A 53 -6.80 2.16 -0.57
CA ALA A 53 -7.26 0.83 -0.92
C ALA A 53 -6.09 -0.06 -1.32
N VAL A 54 -6.21 -1.35 -1.00
CA VAL A 54 -5.23 -2.38 -1.32
C VAL A 54 -5.94 -3.47 -2.12
N SER A 55 -5.30 -3.92 -3.20
CA SER A 55 -5.72 -5.10 -3.96
C SER A 55 -4.53 -6.02 -4.12
N ILE A 56 -4.74 -7.31 -3.91
CA ILE A 56 -3.70 -8.33 -4.06
C ILE A 56 -4.16 -9.32 -5.11
N ASP A 57 -3.23 -9.70 -5.97
CA ASP A 57 -3.43 -10.72 -6.99
C ASP A 57 -2.23 -11.66 -6.99
N ILE A 58 -2.49 -12.97 -7.10
CA ILE A 58 -1.46 -14.00 -7.19
C ILE A 58 -1.63 -14.70 -8.53
N ASP A 59 -0.59 -14.60 -9.34
CA ASP A 59 -0.43 -15.38 -10.57
C ASP A 59 0.96 -16.04 -10.52
N ASP A 60 1.87 -15.73 -11.47
CA ASP A 60 3.28 -16.14 -11.39
C ASP A 60 4.10 -15.38 -10.33
N ALA A 61 3.55 -14.28 -9.81
CA ALA A 61 4.14 -13.41 -8.80
C ALA A 61 3.05 -12.89 -7.85
N LEU A 62 3.47 -12.38 -6.68
CA LEU A 62 2.58 -11.65 -5.79
C LEU A 62 2.50 -10.19 -6.25
N ASN A 63 1.34 -9.78 -6.77
CA ASN A 63 1.08 -8.41 -7.20
C ASN A 63 0.26 -7.67 -6.14
N ILE A 64 0.85 -6.63 -5.57
CA ILE A 64 0.21 -5.78 -4.57
C ILE A 64 -0.01 -4.41 -5.18
N VAL A 65 -1.28 -4.05 -5.29
CA VAL A 65 -1.71 -2.76 -5.81
C VAL A 65 -2.11 -1.88 -4.63
N LEU A 66 -1.46 -0.73 -4.51
CA LEU A 66 -1.89 0.33 -3.60
C LEU A 66 -2.57 1.42 -4.42
N ASP A 67 -3.72 1.84 -3.94
CA ASP A 67 -4.51 2.93 -4.50
C ASP A 67 -4.76 3.95 -3.39
N ILE A 68 -4.54 5.23 -3.69
CA ILE A 68 -4.85 6.32 -2.78
C ILE A 68 -5.65 7.34 -3.56
N GLU A 69 -6.89 7.56 -3.13
CA GLU A 69 -7.73 8.64 -3.60
C GLU A 69 -7.71 9.78 -2.60
N VAL A 70 -7.48 11.00 -3.08
CA VAL A 70 -7.53 12.21 -2.29
C VAL A 70 -8.62 13.13 -2.84
N ARG A 71 -9.59 13.44 -1.99
CA ARG A 71 -10.65 14.42 -2.26
C ARG A 71 -10.36 15.70 -1.47
N SER A 72 -10.58 16.82 -2.16
CA SER A 72 -10.33 18.16 -1.64
C SER A 72 -11.34 19.11 -2.28
N PRO A 73 -11.92 20.06 -1.52
CA PRO A 73 -12.75 21.13 -2.08
C PRO A 73 -11.93 22.14 -2.89
N THR A 74 -10.61 22.20 -2.67
CA THR A 74 -9.67 23.07 -3.39
C THR A 74 -8.72 22.24 -4.26
N PRO A 75 -8.09 22.86 -5.27
CA PRO A 75 -7.05 22.19 -6.05
C PRO A 75 -5.95 21.63 -5.15
N ILE A 76 -5.58 20.37 -5.40
CA ILE A 76 -4.54 19.67 -4.67
C ILE A 76 -3.19 20.29 -5.04
N SER A 77 -2.43 20.71 -4.03
CA SER A 77 -1.12 21.32 -4.26
C SER A 77 -0.07 20.26 -4.66
N PRO A 78 1.00 20.66 -5.37
CA PRO A 78 2.12 19.75 -5.68
C PRO A 78 2.75 19.10 -4.44
N GLU A 79 2.75 19.79 -3.29
CA GLU A 79 3.27 19.25 -2.02
C GLU A 79 2.45 18.05 -1.54
N VAL A 80 1.12 18.11 -1.67
CA VAL A 80 0.25 16.98 -1.34
C VAL A 80 0.50 15.81 -2.28
N GLU A 81 0.75 16.06 -3.56
CA GLU A 81 1.10 14.99 -4.51
C GLU A 81 2.42 14.30 -4.14
N LEU A 82 3.44 15.06 -3.72
CA LEU A 82 4.71 14.50 -3.23
C LEU A 82 4.52 13.68 -1.95
N LYS A 83 3.62 14.10 -1.06
CA LYS A 83 3.25 13.34 0.14
C LYS A 83 2.58 12.01 -0.20
N ILE A 84 1.71 11.96 -1.22
CA ILE A 84 1.12 10.69 -1.70
C ILE A 84 2.23 9.76 -2.23
N ASP A 85 3.20 10.30 -2.99
CA ASP A 85 4.34 9.53 -3.48
C ASP A 85 5.20 8.95 -2.35
N GLU A 86 5.43 9.76 -1.32
CA GLU A 86 6.17 9.35 -0.14
C GLU A 86 5.46 8.20 0.59
N VAL A 87 4.16 8.33 0.85
CA VAL A 87 3.35 7.28 1.49
C VAL A 87 3.42 5.97 0.70
N MET A 88 3.22 6.01 -0.62
CA MET A 88 3.31 4.79 -1.43
C MET A 88 4.69 4.15 -1.37
N THR A 89 5.74 4.96 -1.45
CA THR A 89 7.12 4.45 -1.43
C THR A 89 7.47 3.83 -0.08
N LYS A 90 7.09 4.47 1.03
CA LYS A 90 7.30 3.93 2.38
C LYS A 90 6.48 2.66 2.62
N THR A 91 5.22 2.66 2.19
CA THR A 91 4.34 1.49 2.30
C THR A 91 4.96 0.32 1.55
N PHE A 92 5.36 0.49 0.29
CA PHE A 92 5.97 -0.60 -0.47
C PHE A 92 7.24 -1.13 0.17
N ARG A 93 8.15 -0.26 0.64
CA ARG A 93 9.37 -0.72 1.31
C ARG A 93 9.07 -1.54 2.56
N ARG A 94 8.10 -1.11 3.37
CA ARG A 94 7.69 -1.86 4.57
C ARG A 94 7.06 -3.19 4.21
N VAL A 95 6.15 -3.20 3.24
CA VAL A 95 5.46 -4.40 2.76
C VAL A 95 6.45 -5.41 2.17
N GLU A 96 7.37 -4.95 1.31
CA GLU A 96 8.42 -5.79 0.73
C GLU A 96 9.29 -6.43 1.82
N ASN A 97 9.75 -5.64 2.80
CA ASN A 97 10.55 -6.17 3.91
C ASN A 97 9.78 -7.20 4.75
N GLU A 98 8.51 -6.93 5.08
CA GLU A 98 7.65 -7.89 5.82
C GLU A 98 7.46 -9.19 5.03
N LEU A 99 7.23 -9.09 3.72
CA LEU A 99 7.04 -10.24 2.85
C LEU A 99 8.30 -11.08 2.71
N LEU A 100 9.45 -10.45 2.48
CA LEU A 100 10.73 -11.16 2.37
C LEU A 100 11.12 -11.79 3.71
N THR A 101 10.81 -11.15 4.84
CA THR A 101 11.12 -11.72 6.16
C THR A 101 10.25 -12.94 6.48
N LYS A 102 8.97 -12.91 6.12
CA LYS A 102 8.01 -13.97 6.49
C LYS A 102 7.91 -15.10 5.46
N PHE A 103 8.12 -14.80 4.18
CA PHE A 103 7.71 -15.67 3.08
C PHE A 103 8.80 -15.91 2.03
N ILE A 104 10.06 -15.54 2.24
CA ILE A 104 11.11 -15.90 1.26
C ILE A 104 11.22 -17.42 1.10
N LYS A 105 11.34 -17.90 -0.15
CA LYS A 105 11.68 -19.31 -0.43
C LYS A 105 13.12 -19.57 -0.01
N GLU A 106 13.31 -20.54 0.87
CA GLU A 106 14.63 -21.14 1.18
C GLU A 106 15.17 -21.94 0.00
#